data_AF-I3ILJ2-F1
#
_entry.id   AF-I3ILJ2-F1
#
_cell.length_a   1.000
_cell.length_b   1.000
_cell.length_c   1.000
_cell.angle_alpha   90.00
_cell.angle_beta   90.00
_cell.angle_gamma   90.00
#
_symmetry.space_group_name_H-M   'P 1'
#
loop_
_entity.id
_entity.type
_entity.pdbx_description
1 polymer ?
#
loop_
_entity_poly.entity_id
_entity_poly.type
_entity_poly.pdbx_seq_one_letter_code
_entity_poly.pdbx_strand_id
1 'polypeptide(L)'
;MLEYAPKNSKRTQMYYKTTLNHSLPFFGNMKLTSITPKKISKYKAMQYSKGIKPGTYNLKQAMFSKMFTIAIREWLKENPVSKIPKDKENNQYGKWLSEEGERRLLENIPG
;
A
#
# COMPACT_ATOMS: atom_id res chain seq x y z
N MET A 1 8.81 -8.94 14.32
CA MET A 1 7.65 -8.81 13.38
C MET A 1 7.78 -9.69 12.12
N LEU A 2 8.55 -10.79 12.17
CA LEU A 2 8.60 -11.82 11.12
C LEU A 2 7.34 -12.72 11.11
N GLU A 3 6.44 -12.54 12.09
CA GLU A 3 5.49 -13.58 12.49
C GLU A 3 4.04 -13.38 12.02
N TYR A 4 3.67 -12.19 11.53
CA TYR A 4 2.25 -11.91 11.30
C TYR A 4 1.71 -12.46 9.97
N ALA A 5 2.58 -12.80 9.01
CA ALA A 5 2.16 -13.34 7.72
C ALA A 5 3.21 -14.27 7.04
N PRO A 6 3.70 -15.32 7.72
CA PRO A 6 4.78 -16.18 7.23
C PRO A 6 4.42 -16.92 5.93
N LYS A 7 3.11 -17.12 5.69
CA LYS A 7 2.58 -17.79 4.48
C LYS A 7 2.64 -16.91 3.22
N ASN A 8 2.90 -15.61 3.35
CA ASN A 8 3.02 -14.71 2.20
C ASN A 8 4.43 -14.76 1.61
N SER A 9 4.58 -14.43 0.32
CA SER A 9 5.89 -14.33 -0.33
C SER A 9 6.81 -13.32 0.38
N LYS A 10 8.13 -13.54 0.29
CA LYS A 10 9.15 -12.63 0.86
C LYS A 10 8.93 -11.17 0.45
N ARG A 11 8.56 -10.94 -0.82
CA ARG A 11 8.23 -9.61 -1.35
C ARG A 11 7.07 -8.96 -0.60
N THR A 12 5.99 -9.70 -0.38
CA THR A 12 4.82 -9.20 0.36
C THR A 12 5.14 -8.92 1.82
N GLN A 13 5.92 -9.79 2.47
CA GLN A 13 6.36 -9.57 3.85
C GLN A 13 7.20 -8.28 3.97
N MET A 14 8.14 -8.07 3.05
CA MET A 14 8.94 -6.84 3.00
C MET A 14 8.07 -5.61 2.77
N TYR A 15 7.09 -5.71 1.86
CA TYR A 15 6.13 -4.63 1.61
C TYR A 15 5.31 -4.27 2.85
N TYR A 16 4.85 -5.27 3.63
CA TYR A 16 4.13 -5.03 4.88
C TYR A 16 5.02 -4.33 5.91
N LYS A 17 6.26 -4.79 6.08
CA LYS A 17 7.25 -4.17 6.98
C LYS A 17 7.47 -2.70 6.63
N THR A 18 7.74 -2.41 5.37
CA THR A 18 7.97 -1.04 4.89
C THR A 18 6.72 -0.17 5.07
N THR A 19 5.55 -0.68 4.69
CA THR A 19 4.29 0.07 4.83
C THR A 19 3.98 0.41 6.28
N LEU A 20 4.19 -0.55 7.20
CA LEU A 20 4.02 -0.32 8.62
C LEU A 20 4.97 0.77 9.13
N ASN A 21 6.26 0.69 8.79
CA ASN A 21 7.24 1.70 9.20
C ASN A 21 6.84 3.11 8.75
N HIS A 22 6.26 3.25 7.56
CA HIS A 22 5.76 4.53 7.08
C HIS A 22 4.46 4.99 7.75
N SER A 23 3.64 4.08 8.27
CA SER A 23 2.37 4.41 8.92
C SER A 23 2.51 4.66 10.42
N LEU A 24 3.54 4.09 11.07
CA LEU A 24 3.81 4.25 12.50
C LEU A 24 3.93 5.72 12.94
N PRO A 25 4.58 6.65 12.21
CA PRO A 25 4.62 8.05 12.62
C PRO A 25 3.26 8.71 12.76
N PHE A 26 2.24 8.22 12.04
CA PHE A 26 0.88 8.76 12.10
C PHE A 26 0.00 8.00 13.10
N PHE A 27 0.08 6.66 13.14
CA PHE A 27 -0.83 5.83 13.94
C PHE A 27 -0.20 5.25 15.21
N GLY A 28 1.12 5.27 15.37
CA GLY A 28 1.85 4.50 16.38
C GLY A 28 1.50 4.85 17.83
N ASN A 29 1.09 6.10 18.08
CA ASN A 29 0.65 6.54 19.40
C ASN A 29 -0.87 6.49 19.60
N MET A 30 -1.62 5.98 18.63
CA MET A 30 -3.07 5.86 18.70
C MET A 30 -3.47 4.48 19.20
N LYS A 31 -4.47 4.42 20.09
CA LYS A 31 -5.12 3.15 20.40
C LYS A 31 -5.85 2.63 19.16
N LEU A 32 -5.87 1.32 18.99
CA LEU A 32 -6.52 0.64 17.87
C LEU A 32 -8.01 1.05 17.74
N THR A 33 -8.71 1.17 18.86
CA THR A 33 -10.12 1.62 18.93
C THR A 33 -10.33 3.09 18.55
N SER A 34 -9.27 3.91 18.58
CA SER A 34 -9.32 5.32 18.22
C SER A 34 -9.08 5.57 16.73
N ILE A 35 -8.74 4.53 15.96
CA ILE A 35 -8.51 4.65 14.51
C ILE A 35 -9.86 4.60 13.79
N THR A 36 -10.43 5.78 13.52
CA THR A 36 -11.71 5.93 12.82
C THR A 36 -11.52 6.09 11.31
N PRO A 37 -12.57 5.88 10.49
CA PRO A 37 -12.54 6.17 9.05
C PRO A 37 -12.09 7.60 8.73
N LYS A 38 -12.43 8.57 9.60
CA LYS A 38 -11.98 9.97 9.49
C LYS A 38 -10.46 10.10 9.61
N LYS A 39 -9.82 9.36 10.53
CA LYS A 39 -8.37 9.36 10.70
C LYS A 39 -7.67 8.71 9.52
N ILE A 40 -8.22 7.63 8.98
CA ILE A 40 -7.67 6.98 7.78
C ILE A 40 -7.81 7.89 6.55
N SER A 41 -8.93 8.61 6.43
CA SER A 41 -9.11 9.62 5.38
C SER A 41 -8.11 10.78 5.51
N LYS A 42 -7.82 11.22 6.75
CA LYS A 42 -6.76 12.21 7.01
C LYS A 42 -5.38 11.68 6.62
N TYR A 43 -5.08 10.43 6.94
CA TYR A 43 -3.84 9.78 6.51
C TYR A 43 -3.74 9.69 4.98
N LYS A 44 -4.83 9.33 4.29
CA LYS A 44 -4.94 9.33 2.83
C LYS A 44 -4.55 10.68 2.24
N ALA A 45 -5.18 11.76 2.71
CA ALA A 45 -4.89 13.12 2.26
C ALA A 45 -3.41 13.52 2.48
N MET A 46 -2.85 13.20 3.66
CA MET A 46 -1.44 13.45 3.97
C MET A 46 -0.48 12.67 3.05
N GLN A 47 -0.84 11.45 2.66
CA GLN A 47 -0.01 10.66 1.75
C GLN A 47 -0.07 11.22 0.32
N TYR A 48 -1.23 11.70 -0.12
CA TYR A 48 -1.37 12.37 -1.41
C TYR A 48 -0.64 13.72 -1.47
N SER A 49 -0.62 14.48 -0.37
CA SER A 49 0.17 15.72 -0.31
C SER A 49 1.69 15.45 -0.40
N LYS A 50 2.13 14.21 -0.15
CA LYS A 50 3.51 13.74 -0.36
C LYS A 50 3.75 13.16 -1.76
N GLY A 51 2.79 13.27 -2.67
CA GLY A 51 2.94 12.82 -4.07
C GLY A 51 2.81 11.30 -4.27
N ILE A 52 2.20 10.57 -3.34
CA ILE A 52 1.95 9.13 -3.54
C ILE A 52 0.97 8.90 -4.69
N LYS A 53 1.30 7.94 -5.56
CA LYS A 53 0.43 7.50 -6.65
C LYS A 53 -0.76 6.69 -6.11
N PRO A 54 -1.95 6.79 -6.74
CA PRO A 54 -3.14 6.04 -6.34
C PRO A 54 -2.92 4.53 -6.19
N GLY A 55 -2.22 3.89 -7.14
CA GLY A 55 -1.93 2.45 -7.05
C GLY A 55 -1.06 2.08 -5.85
N THR A 56 -0.07 2.91 -5.52
CA THR A 56 0.74 2.73 -4.31
C THR A 56 -0.11 2.90 -3.05
N TYR A 57 -1.03 3.87 -3.01
CA TYR A 57 -1.93 4.03 -1.86
C TYR A 57 -2.90 2.85 -1.73
N ASN A 58 -3.51 2.37 -2.82
CA ASN A 58 -4.43 1.24 -2.83
C ASN A 58 -3.77 -0.04 -2.29
N LEU A 59 -2.51 -0.29 -2.62
CA LEU A 59 -1.74 -1.39 -2.04
C LEU A 59 -1.59 -1.25 -0.52
N LYS A 60 -1.33 -0.03 -0.02
CA LYS A 60 -1.23 0.24 1.43
C LYS A 60 -2.58 0.05 2.10
N GLN A 61 -3.64 0.56 1.49
CA GLN A 61 -5.01 0.41 1.95
C GLN A 61 -5.43 -1.07 2.01
N ALA A 62 -5.03 -1.88 1.04
CA ALA A 62 -5.29 -3.33 1.06
C ALA A 62 -4.62 -4.02 2.25
N MET A 63 -3.38 -3.62 2.59
CA MET A 63 -2.71 -4.10 3.81
C MET A 63 -3.49 -3.70 5.08
N PHE A 64 -3.88 -2.42 5.20
CA PHE A 64 -4.67 -1.98 6.35
C PHE A 64 -5.99 -2.71 6.47
N SER A 65 -6.69 -2.93 5.34
CA SER A 65 -7.93 -3.69 5.34
C SER A 65 -7.73 -5.08 5.96
N LYS A 66 -6.69 -5.81 5.52
CA LYS A 66 -6.33 -7.12 6.10
C LYS A 66 -5.97 -7.03 7.59
N MET A 67 -5.19 -6.03 7.98
CA MET A 67 -4.81 -5.80 9.38
C MET A 67 -6.04 -5.60 10.28
N PHE A 68 -6.97 -4.74 9.86
CA PHE A 68 -8.20 -4.47 10.60
C PHE A 68 -9.19 -5.64 10.57
N THR A 69 -9.22 -6.44 9.50
CA THR A 69 -10.01 -7.68 9.49
C THR A 69 -9.55 -8.67 10.57
N ILE A 70 -8.24 -8.79 10.79
CA ILE A 70 -7.73 -9.61 11.90
C ILE A 70 -8.10 -8.97 13.23
N ALA A 71 -7.98 -7.64 13.32
CA ALA A 71 -8.32 -6.92 14.54
C ALA A 71 -9.79 -7.03 14.96
N ILE A 72 -10.71 -7.21 14.02
CA ILE A 72 -12.14 -7.37 14.31
C ILE A 72 -12.45 -8.69 15.02
N ARG A 73 -11.60 -9.72 14.86
CA ARG A 73 -11.83 -11.01 15.51
C ARG A 73 -11.73 -10.91 17.03
N GLU A 74 -10.92 -9.99 17.54
CA GLU A 74 -10.54 -9.94 18.96
C GLU A 74 -10.74 -8.56 19.61
N TRP A 75 -10.62 -7.45 18.87
CA TRP A 75 -10.52 -6.09 19.46
C TRP A 75 -11.50 -5.05 18.91
N LEU A 76 -12.03 -5.22 17.69
CA LEU A 76 -12.86 -4.21 17.02
C LEU A 76 -14.20 -4.79 16.58
N LYS A 77 -15.22 -3.92 16.49
CA LYS A 77 -16.54 -4.32 15.98
C LYS A 77 -16.65 -4.19 14.46
N GLU A 78 -15.95 -3.23 13.86
CA GLU A 78 -16.02 -2.95 12.42
C GLU A 78 -14.66 -2.55 11.84
N ASN A 79 -14.51 -2.72 10.52
CA ASN A 79 -13.30 -2.33 9.81
C ASN A 79 -13.38 -0.84 9.45
N PRO A 80 -12.55 0.06 10.00
CA PRO A 80 -12.59 1.48 9.64
C PRO A 80 -12.17 1.76 8.20
N VAL A 81 -11.46 0.82 7.54
CA VAL A 81 -11.00 0.94 6.15
C VAL A 81 -12.11 0.62 5.15
N SER A 82 -13.12 -0.18 5.52
CA SER A 82 -14.17 -0.62 4.58
C SER A 82 -15.02 0.54 4.06
N LYS A 83 -15.11 1.62 4.83
CA LYS A 83 -15.84 2.85 4.48
C LYS A 83 -15.07 3.77 3.54
N ILE A 84 -13.85 3.41 3.14
CA ILE A 84 -12.98 4.23 2.28
C ILE A 84 -12.84 3.54 0.92
N PRO A 85 -13.33 4.15 -0.16
CA PRO A 85 -13.19 3.57 -1.48
C PRO A 85 -11.71 3.59 -1.94
N LYS A 86 -11.36 2.60 -2.74
CA LYS A 86 -10.09 2.59 -3.47
C LYS A 86 -10.13 3.64 -4.58
N ASP A 87 -9.00 4.25 -4.86
CA ASP A 87 -8.90 5.24 -5.92
C ASP A 87 -8.70 4.56 -7.28
N LYS A 88 -9.18 5.20 -8.35
CA LYS A 88 -8.99 4.69 -9.70
C LYS A 88 -7.50 4.76 -10.06
N GLU A 89 -6.93 3.61 -10.44
CA GLU A 89 -5.55 3.52 -10.87
C GLU A 89 -5.47 3.84 -12.37
N ASN A 90 -4.73 4.89 -12.73
CA ASN A 90 -4.39 5.16 -14.13
C ASN A 90 -3.01 4.54 -14.45
N ASN A 91 -2.92 3.21 -14.31
CA ASN A 91 -1.73 2.46 -14.67
C ASN A 91 -1.73 2.25 -16.18
N GLN A 92 -1.45 3.31 -16.93
CA GLN A 92 -1.12 3.13 -18.35
C GLN A 92 0.21 2.39 -18.39
N TYR A 93 0.17 1.10 -18.74
CA TYR A 93 1.38 0.37 -19.08
C TYR A 93 2.06 1.15 -20.21
N GLY A 94 3.30 1.56 -19.96
CA GLY A 94 4.07 2.34 -20.92
C GLY A 94 4.10 1.64 -22.28
N LYS A 95 4.08 2.46 -23.34
CA LYS A 95 4.17 2.08 -24.75
C LYS A 95 4.97 0.78 -24.94
N TRP A 96 4.38 -0.20 -25.64
CA TRP A 96 5.11 -1.41 -26.04
C TRP A 96 6.40 -1.02 -26.75
N LEU A 97 7.49 -1.73 -26.43
CA LEU A 97 8.76 -1.53 -27.12
C LEU A 97 8.55 -1.92 -28.59
N SER A 98 8.68 -0.95 -29.49
CA SER A 98 8.65 -1.22 -30.93
C SER A 98 9.92 -1.96 -31.35
N GLU A 99 9.88 -2.70 -32.44
CA GLU A 99 11.05 -3.40 -33.00
C GLU A 99 12.26 -2.47 -33.19
N GLU A 100 12.03 -1.23 -33.65
CA GLU A 100 13.07 -0.20 -33.77
C GLU A 100 13.68 0.20 -32.41
N GLY A 101 12.85 0.22 -31.36
CA GLY A 101 13.30 0.52 -30.00
C GLY A 101 14.13 -0.62 -29.41
N GLU A 102 13.75 -1.86 -29.71
CA GLU A 102 14.50 -3.05 -29.35
C GLU A 102 15.87 -3.08 -30.04
N ARG A 103 15.91 -2.80 -31.36
CA ARG A 103 17.18 -2.74 -32.11
C ARG A 103 18.15 -1.72 -31.52
N ARG A 104 17.69 -0.49 -31.26
CA ARG A 104 18.51 0.56 -30.64
C ARG A 104 19.00 0.19 -29.24
N LEU A 105 18.16 -0.50 -28.46
CA LEU A 105 18.55 -0.99 -27.13
C LEU A 105 19.69 -2.00 -27.25
N LEU A 106 19.56 -3.00 -28.13
CA LEU A 106 20.59 -4.02 -28.33
C LEU A 106 21.92 -3.44 -28.84
N GLU A 107 21.89 -2.46 -29.74
CA GLU A 107 23.09 -1.80 -30.27
C GLU A 107 23.84 -0.93 -29.24
N ASN A 108 23.17 -0.49 -28.16
CA ASN A 108 23.74 0.41 -27.15
C ASN A 108 23.99 -0.26 -25.79
N ILE A 109 23.85 -1.59 -25.67
CA ILE A 109 24.24 -2.30 -24.46
C ILE A 109 25.77 -2.45 -24.45
N PRO A 110 26.50 -1.86 -23.48
CA PRO A 110 27.91 -2.16 -23.30
C PRO A 110 28.06 -3.64 -22.89
N GLY A 111 28.96 -4.35 -23.56
CA GLY A 111 29.27 -5.77 -23.29
C GLY A 111 29.97 -6.00 -21.97
#